data_AF-A0A5P8SZ45-F1
#
_entry.id   AF-A0A5P8SZ45-F1
#
_cell.length_a   1.000
_cell.length_b   1.000
_cell.length_c   1.000
_cell.angle_alpha   90.00
_cell.angle_beta   90.00
_cell.angle_gamma   90.00
#
_symmetry.space_group_name_H-M   'P 1'
#
loop_
_entity.id
_entity.type
_entity.pdbx_description
1 polymer ?
#
loop_
_entity_poly.entity_id
_entity_poly.type
_entity_poly.pdbx_seq_one_letter_code
_entity_poly.pdbx_strand_id
1 'polypeptide(L)' 'ISASVDWLKANGSKKVGVTGYCMGGALSIASAVLVPKIDAVVAFYGVPSPELADPAQAKAP' A
#
# COMPACT_ATOMS: atom_id res chain seq x y z
N ILE A 1 -4.82 6.88 -0.48
CA ILE A 1 -4.72 5.43 -0.75
C ILE A 1 -6.01 4.70 -0.33
N SER A 2 -6.40 4.68 0.94
CA SER A 2 -7.61 3.94 1.38
C SER A 2 -8.89 4.29 0.59
N ALA A 3 -9.20 5.59 0.44
CA ALA A 3 -10.38 6.01 -0.32
C ALA A 3 -10.37 5.52 -1.78
N SER A 4 -9.21 5.50 -2.42
CA SER A 4 -9.05 4.98 -3.78
C SER A 4 -9.27 3.46 -3.84
N VAL A 5 -8.73 2.72 -2.85
CA VAL A 5 -8.94 1.26 -2.73
C VAL A 5 -10.42 0.94 -2.53
N ASP A 6 -11.09 1.68 -1.64
CA ASP A 6 -12.52 1.52 -1.36
C ASP A 6 -13.35 1.80 -2.60
N TRP A 7 -13.04 2.88 -3.33
CA TRP A 7 -13.72 3.20 -4.57
C TRP A 7 -13.54 2.10 -5.62
N LEU A 8 -12.31 1.62 -5.84
CA LEU A 8 -12.03 0.57 -6.82
C LEU A 8 -12.79 -0.73 -6.50
N LYS A 9 -12.80 -1.16 -5.23
CA LYS A 9 -13.53 -2.36 -4.81
C LYS A 9 -15.04 -2.19 -4.93
N ALA A 10 -15.58 -1.02 -4.57
CA ALA A 10 -17.00 -0.70 -4.77
C ALA A 10 -17.41 -0.69 -6.25
N ASN A 11 -16.46 -0.40 -7.15
CA ASN A 11 -16.68 -0.36 -8.61
C ASN A 11 -16.22 -1.64 -9.33
N GLY A 12 -16.24 -2.78 -8.63
CA GLY A 12 -16.08 -4.10 -9.26
C GLY A 12 -14.66 -4.67 -9.28
N SER A 13 -13.66 -3.95 -8.76
CA SER A 13 -12.30 -4.49 -8.64
C SER A 13 -12.24 -5.52 -7.51
N LYS A 14 -12.04 -6.79 -7.84
CA LYS A 14 -11.88 -7.84 -6.81
C LYS A 14 -10.59 -7.69 -6.02
N LYS A 15 -9.52 -7.28 -6.71
CA LYS A 15 -8.19 -7.06 -6.14
C LYS A 15 -7.67 -5.67 -6.46
N VAL A 16 -6.95 -5.05 -5.53
CA VAL A 16 -6.33 -3.73 -5.69
C VAL A 16 -4.87 -3.81 -5.24
N GLY A 17 -3.96 -3.42 -6.14
CA GLY A 17 -2.54 -3.28 -5.83
C GLY A 17 -2.14 -1.80 -5.73
N VAL A 18 -1.12 -1.51 -4.92
CA VAL A 18 -0.53 -0.17 -4.80
C VAL A 18 0.91 -0.19 -5.25
N THR A 19 1.29 0.79 -6.06
CA THR A 19 2.68 1.00 -6.45
C THR A 19 3.05 2.48 -6.45
N GLY A 20 4.34 2.77 -6.33
CA GLY A 20 4.84 4.13 -6.28
C GLY A 20 6.36 4.23 -6.37
N TYR A 21 6.83 5.43 -6.70
CA TYR A 21 8.24 5.77 -6.93
C TYR A 21 8.65 6.95 -6.04
N CYS A 22 9.91 6.98 -5.59
CA CYS A 22 10.43 8.02 -4.69
C CYS A 22 9.64 8.07 -3.36
N MET A 23 9.07 9.21 -2.96
CA MET A 23 8.16 9.28 -1.80
C MET A 23 6.98 8.30 -1.95
N GLY A 24 6.53 8.04 -3.19
CA GLY A 24 5.48 7.07 -3.48
C GLY A 24 5.86 5.64 -3.14
N GLY A 25 7.15 5.26 -3.16
CA GLY A 25 7.60 3.94 -2.73
C GLY A 25 7.41 3.75 -1.23
N ALA A 26 7.75 4.77 -0.44
CA ALA A 26 7.53 4.76 1.00
C ALA A 26 6.05 4.68 1.36
N LEU A 27 5.20 5.45 0.66
CA LEU A 27 3.74 5.40 0.84
C LEU A 27 3.13 4.07 0.39
N SER A 28 3.69 3.45 -0.65
CA SER A 28 3.28 2.11 -1.09
C SER A 28 3.51 1.09 0.02
N ILE A 29 4.73 1.02 0.57
CA ILE A 29 5.06 0.10 1.67
C ILE A 29 4.20 0.40 2.90
N ALA A 30 4.06 1.68 3.29
CA ALA A 30 3.22 2.05 4.43
C ALA A 30 1.76 1.60 4.26
N SER A 31 1.26 1.60 3.02
CA SER A 31 -0.09 1.11 2.74
C SER A 31 -0.25 -0.39 2.98
N ALA A 32 0.79 -1.21 2.77
CA ALA A 32 0.76 -2.64 3.06
C ALA A 32 0.54 -2.92 4.56
N VAL A 33 1.02 -2.03 5.43
CA VAL A 33 0.90 -2.15 6.90
C VAL A 33 -0.45 -1.56 7.39
N LEU A 34 -0.77 -0.36 6.89
CA LEU A 34 -1.84 0.48 7.44
C LEU A 34 -3.20 0.29 6.75
N VAL A 35 -3.27 -0.32 5.57
CA VAL A 35 -4.52 -0.48 4.79
C VAL A 35 -4.80 -1.97 4.51
N PRO A 36 -5.57 -2.65 5.37
CA PRO A 36 -5.81 -4.10 5.28
C PRO A 36 -6.54 -4.59 4.02
N LYS A 37 -7.11 -3.67 3.23
CA LYS A 37 -7.90 -3.97 2.03
C LYS A 37 -7.05 -4.08 0.76
N ILE A 38 -5.74 -3.84 0.83
CA ILE A 38 -4.83 -3.94 -0.31
C ILE A 38 -4.41 -5.39 -0.49
N ASP A 39 -4.33 -5.83 -1.75
CA ASP A 39 -4.02 -7.22 -2.10
C ASP A 39 -2.55 -7.44 -2.48
N ALA A 40 -1.85 -6.38 -2.90
CA ALA A 40 -0.43 -6.41 -3.25
C ALA A 40 0.21 -5.02 -3.22
N VAL A 41 1.51 -4.95 -2.94
CA VAL A 41 2.27 -3.70 -2.95
C VAL A 41 3.62 -3.85 -3.68
N VAL A 42 3.97 -2.88 -4.52
CA VAL A 42 5.28 -2.82 -5.17
C VAL A 42 5.87 -1.42 -5.06
N ALA A 43 6.98 -1.27 -4.35
CA ALA A 43 7.69 0.00 -4.25
C ALA A 43 8.89 0.06 -5.20
N PHE A 44 8.95 1.11 -6.01
CA PHE A 44 10.09 1.42 -6.88
C PHE A 44 10.98 2.47 -6.21
N TYR A 45 11.76 2.02 -5.23
CA TYR A 45 12.60 2.85 -4.36
C TYR A 45 11.82 3.87 -3.48
N GLY A 46 12.33 4.10 -2.27
CA GLY A 46 11.66 4.80 -1.19
C GLY A 46 11.13 3.81 -0.15
N VAL A 47 11.53 4.00 1.11
CA VAL A 47 11.19 3.15 2.25
C VAL A 47 10.73 4.07 3.39
N PRO A 48 9.60 3.80 4.05
CA PRO A 48 9.16 4.61 5.19
C PRO A 48 10.10 4.43 6.38
N SER A 49 10.07 5.35 7.33
CA SER A 49 10.72 5.10 8.62
C SER A 49 9.94 4.01 9.39
N PRO A 50 10.60 3.19 10.23
CA PRO A 50 9.92 2.15 11.00
C PRO A 50 8.85 2.70 11.95
N GLU A 51 8.99 3.94 12.44
CA GLU A 51 7.98 4.59 13.28
C GLU A 51 6.70 4.91 12.51
N LEU A 52 6.81 5.17 11.20
CA LEU A 52 5.66 5.43 10.35
C LEU A 52 4.99 4.12 9.92
N ALA A 53 5.78 3.17 9.44
CA ALA A 53 5.30 1.85 9.04
C ALA A 53 6.47 0.87 8.90
N ASP A 54 6.57 -0.08 9.83
CA ASP A 54 7.54 -1.17 9.74
C ASP A 54 7.13 -2.17 8.64
N PRO A 55 7.93 -2.35 7.56
CA PRO A 55 7.63 -3.31 6.51
C PRO A 55 7.45 -4.75 7.01
N ALA A 56 8.04 -5.11 8.16
CA ALA A 56 7.85 -6.42 8.78
C ALA A 56 6.40 -6.68 9.23
N GLN A 57 5.60 -5.62 9.39
CA GLN A 57 4.18 -5.68 9.76
C GLN A 57 3.25 -5.66 8.54
N ALA A 58 3.77 -5.79 7.33
CA ALA A 58 2.98 -5.79 6.10
C ALA A 58 1.93 -6.92 6.12
N LYS A 59 0.70 -6.56 5.76
CA LYS A 59 -0.46 -7.48 5.68
C LYS A 59 -0.74 -7.91 4.24
N ALA A 60 -0.18 -7.19 3.28
CA ALA A 60 -0.26 -7.49 1.86
C ALA A 60 1.16 -7.83 1.35
N PRO A 61 1.29 -8.85 0.49
CA PRO A 61 2.57 -9.21 -0.12
C PRO A 61 3.08 -8.15 -1.10
#